data_AF-A0A4U2Z547-F1
#
_entry.id   AF-A0A4U2Z547-F1
#
_cell.length_a   1.000
_cell.length_b   1.000
_cell.length_c   1.000
_cell.angle_alpha   90.00
_cell.angle_beta   90.00
_cell.angle_gamma   90.00
#
_symmetry.space_group_name_H-M   'P 1'
#
loop_
_entity.id
_entity.type
_entity.pdbx_description
1 polymer ?
#
loop_
_entity_poly.entity_id
_entity_poly.type
_entity_poly.pdbx_seq_one_letter_code
_entity_poly.pdbx_strand_id
1 'polypeptide(L)'
;MIDSFDLSEPLVCEGIVGDGCGGGRIFFIKYETLYAHDPLSKDNRELLKNIKKAQKISKRGCIITIECQEQKIEFDLSKVAPR
;
A
#
# COMPACT_ATOMS: atom_id res chain seq x y z
N MET A 1 -7.87 16.25 5.52
CA MET A 1 -7.58 16.18 4.07
C MET A 1 -6.10 15.89 3.94
N ILE A 2 -5.74 14.70 3.48
CA ILE A 2 -4.38 14.40 3.03
C ILE A 2 -4.46 14.68 1.53
N ASP A 3 -3.97 15.84 1.13
CA ASP A 3 -4.29 16.61 -0.09
C ASP A 3 -3.97 15.94 -1.45
N SER A 4 -3.73 14.63 -1.49
CA SER A 4 -3.40 13.91 -2.74
C SER A 4 -3.82 12.44 -2.79
N PHE A 5 -4.48 11.90 -1.76
CA PHE A 5 -4.91 10.50 -1.76
C PHE A 5 -6.37 10.39 -1.32
N ASP A 6 -7.22 9.98 -2.25
CA ASP A 6 -8.62 9.70 -1.95
C ASP A 6 -8.73 8.28 -1.40
N LEU A 7 -8.96 8.16 -0.09
CA LEU A 7 -9.12 6.87 0.59
C LEU A 7 -10.40 6.13 0.17
N SER A 8 -11.28 6.77 -0.62
CA SER A 8 -12.44 6.11 -1.22
C SER A 8 -12.06 5.37 -2.51
N GLU A 9 -10.87 5.64 -3.07
CA GLU A 9 -10.39 4.87 -4.22
C GLU A 9 -10.03 3.45 -3.80
N PRO A 10 -10.50 2.43 -4.55
CA PRO A 10 -10.26 1.03 -4.18
C PRO A 10 -8.78 0.64 -4.28
N LEU A 11 -7.96 1.44 -4.98
CA LEU A 11 -6.52 1.26 -5.13
C LEU A 11 -5.68 2.04 -4.11
N VAL A 12 -6.33 2.61 -3.08
CA VAL A 12 -5.69 3.32 -1.97
C VAL A 12 -6.14 2.69 -0.66
N CYS A 13 -5.21 2.50 0.27
CA CYS A 13 -5.50 2.00 1.62
C CYS A 13 -4.57 2.66 2.63
N GLU A 14 -5.12 3.10 3.77
CA GLU A 14 -4.33 3.65 4.86
C GLU A 14 -3.83 2.54 5.79
N GLY A 15 -2.56 2.66 6.20
CA GLY A 15 -1.99 1.86 7.26
C GLY A 15 -2.53 2.26 8.63
N ILE A 16 -3.21 1.32 9.28
CA ILE A 16 -3.74 1.53 10.63
C ILE A 16 -2.58 1.65 11.63
N VAL A 17 -2.55 2.75 12.40
CA VAL A 17 -1.60 2.94 13.49
C VAL A 17 -1.86 1.90 14.59
N GLY A 18 -0.81 1.21 15.04
CA GLY A 18 -0.92 0.14 16.03
C GLY A 18 -1.13 -1.26 15.46
N ASP A 19 -1.31 -1.39 14.14
CA ASP A 19 -1.45 -2.67 13.42
C ASP A 19 -0.08 -3.34 13.13
N GLY A 20 0.97 -2.91 13.82
CA GLY A 20 2.33 -3.45 13.74
C GLY A 20 3.22 -2.77 12.71
N CYS A 21 2.87 -2.81 11.42
CA CYS A 21 3.74 -2.28 10.34
C CYS A 21 3.05 -1.19 9.51
N GLY A 22 3.80 -0.15 9.15
CA GLY A 22 3.33 0.89 8.22
C GLY A 22 2.14 1.72 8.70
N GLY A 23 1.92 1.80 10.01
CA GLY A 23 0.87 2.64 10.60
C GLY A 23 1.09 4.12 10.28
N GLY A 24 0.03 4.80 9.87
CA GLY A 24 0.06 6.22 9.47
C GLY A 24 0.64 6.46 8.08
N ARG A 25 0.92 5.42 7.30
CA ARG A 25 1.35 5.53 5.90
C ARG A 25 0.21 5.22 4.95
N ILE A 26 0.24 5.79 3.76
CA ILE A 26 -0.75 5.53 2.72
C ILE A 26 -0.16 4.56 1.71
N PHE A 27 -0.83 3.45 1.48
CA PHE A 27 -0.48 2.48 0.45
C PHE A 27 -1.35 2.70 -0.77
N PHE A 28 -0.75 2.83 -1.94
CA PHE A 28 -1.49 3.06 -3.16
C PHE A 28 -0.83 2.38 -4.35
N ILE A 29 -1.63 2.04 -5.36
CA ILE A 29 -1.15 1.41 -6.59
C ILE A 29 -1.19 2.42 -7.72
N LYS A 30 -0.04 2.65 -8.36
CA LYS A 30 0.09 3.54 -9.51
C LYS A 30 1.03 2.92 -10.52
N TYR A 31 0.73 2.99 -11.82
CA TYR A 31 1.55 2.38 -12.88
C TYR A 31 1.95 0.93 -12.58
N GLU A 32 0.99 0.11 -12.15
CA GLU A 32 1.21 -1.30 -11.80
C GLU A 32 2.27 -1.52 -10.68
N THR A 33 2.45 -0.51 -9.83
CA THR A 33 3.44 -0.49 -8.76
C THR A 33 2.78 -0.07 -7.45
N LEU A 34 3.05 -0.82 -6.38
CA LEU A 34 2.66 -0.52 -5.01
C LEU A 34 3.66 0.46 -4.41
N TYR A 35 3.14 1.60 -3.97
CA TYR A 35 3.87 2.61 -3.25
C TYR A 35 3.38 2.71 -1.81
N ALA A 36 4.30 3.04 -0.91
CA ALA A 36 3.99 3.52 0.43
C ALA A 36 4.39 5.00 0.52
N HIS A 37 3.39 5.86 0.69
CA HIS A 37 3.57 7.27 0.99
C HIS A 37 3.65 7.49 2.49
N ASP A 38 4.69 8.18 2.93
CA ASP A 38 4.85 8.64 4.30
C ASP A 38 4.37 10.11 4.39
N PRO A 39 3.20 10.40 5.00
CA PRO A 39 2.66 11.76 5.03
C PRO A 39 3.49 12.73 5.89
N LEU A 40 4.32 12.22 6.81
CA LEU A 40 5.25 13.05 7.60
C LEU A 40 6.43 13.51 6.75
N SER A 41 7.10 12.57 6.08
CA SER A 41 8.31 12.84 5.30
C SER A 41 8.00 13.31 3.88
N LYS A 42 6.76 13.16 3.43
CA LYS A 42 6.28 13.33 2.04
C LYS A 42 7.01 12.43 1.04
N ASP A 43 7.56 11.33 1.52
CA ASP A 43 8.40 10.43 0.73
C ASP A 43 7.57 9.26 0.19
N ASN A 44 7.87 8.84 -1.04
CA ASN A 44 7.19 7.75 -1.72
C ASN A 44 8.15 6.58 -1.89
N ARG A 45 7.88 5.47 -1.21
CA ARG A 45 8.71 4.26 -1.30
C ARG A 45 8.04 3.21 -2.18
N GLU A 46 8.76 2.77 -3.20
CA GLU A 46 8.36 1.62 -4.03
C GLU A 46 8.50 0.33 -3.22
N LEU A 47 7.42 -0.46 -3.16
CA LEU A 47 7.40 -1.73 -2.43
C LEU A 47 7.37 -2.94 -3.37
N LEU A 48 6.48 -2.92 -4.37
CA LEU A 48 6.27 -4.05 -5.28
C LEU A 48 5.89 -3.54 -6.67
N LYS A 49 6.45 -4.14 -7.73
CA LYS A 49 6.17 -3.81 -9.14
C LYS A 49 5.45 -4.98 -9.82
N ASN A 50 4.94 -4.75 -11.04
CA ASN A 50 4.24 -5.74 -11.88
C ASN A 50 2.86 -6.18 -11.34
N ILE A 51 2.12 -5.27 -10.71
CA ILE A 51 0.76 -5.50 -10.25
C ILE A 51 -0.20 -5.19 -11.39
N LYS A 52 -0.48 -6.20 -12.21
CA LYS A 52 -1.38 -6.06 -13.36
C LYS A 52 -2.84 -6.14 -12.92
N LYS A 53 -3.68 -5.26 -13.49
CA LYS A 53 -5.15 -5.26 -13.28
C LYS A 53 -5.56 -5.30 -11.80
N ALA A 54 -4.90 -4.51 -10.95
CA ALA A 54 -5.34 -4.33 -9.57
C ALA A 54 -6.76 -3.77 -9.54
N GLN A 55 -7.62 -4.37 -8.73
CA GLN A 55 -8.97 -3.90 -8.49
C GLN A 55 -9.09 -3.29 -7.09
N LYS A 56 -8.43 -3.90 -6.10
CA LYS A 56 -8.52 -3.47 -4.71
C LYS A 56 -7.22 -3.68 -3.96
N ILE A 57 -6.91 -2.78 -3.03
CA ILE A 57 -5.86 -2.95 -2.04
C ILE A 57 -6.45 -2.95 -0.64
N SER A 58 -5.88 -3.74 0.25
CA SER A 58 -6.24 -3.79 1.67
C SER A 58 -5.04 -4.19 2.50
N LYS A 59 -4.97 -3.72 3.74
CA LYS A 59 -3.91 -4.07 4.68
C LYS A 59 -4.47 -4.78 5.90
N ARG A 60 -3.76 -5.80 6.38
CA ARG A 60 -4.05 -6.44 7.66
C ARG A 60 -2.75 -6.87 8.35
N GLY A 61 -2.49 -6.32 9.53
CA GLY A 61 -1.21 -6.49 10.19
C GLY A 61 -0.06 -5.99 9.32
N CYS A 62 0.96 -6.82 9.15
CA CYS A 62 2.07 -6.52 8.24
C CYS A 62 1.81 -6.90 6.78
N ILE A 63 0.64 -7.47 6.45
CA ILE A 63 0.37 -8.00 5.10
C ILE A 63 -0.47 -7.02 4.29
N ILE A 64 0.06 -6.58 3.16
CA ILE A 64 -0.68 -5.89 2.11
C ILE A 64 -1.26 -6.94 1.16
N THR A 65 -2.57 -6.91 1.02
CA THR A 65 -3.33 -7.72 0.07
C THR A 65 -3.73 -6.85 -1.10
N ILE A 66 -3.44 -7.32 -2.31
CA ILE A 66 -3.86 -6.70 -3.56
C ILE A 66 -4.71 -7.72 -4.31
N GLU A 67 -5.97 -7.38 -4.53
CA GLU A 67 -6.89 -8.18 -5.33
C GLU A 67 -6.83 -7.68 -6.76
N CYS A 68 -6.37 -8.54 -7.67
CA CYS A 68 -6.40 -8.31 -9.11
C CYS A 68 -7.56 -9.08 -9.74
N GLN A 69 -7.84 -8.83 -11.02
CA GLN A 69 -8.95 -9.49 -11.74
C GLN A 69 -8.85 -11.03 -11.76
N GLU A 70 -7.64 -11.58 -11.83
CA GLU A 70 -7.41 -13.02 -12.04
C GLU A 70 -6.61 -13.68 -10.90
N GLN A 71 -6.06 -12.87 -9.98
CA GLN A 71 -5.21 -13.35 -8.90
C GLN A 71 -5.22 -12.42 -7.70
N LYS A 72 -4.74 -12.92 -6.56
CA LYS A 72 -4.49 -12.14 -5.34
C LYS A 72 -2.98 -12.11 -5.08
N ILE A 73 -2.45 -10.95 -4.76
CA ILE A 73 -1.04 -10.76 -4.42
C ILE A 73 -0.96 -10.37 -2.95
N GLU A 74 -0.16 -11.10 -2.18
CA GLU A 74 0.06 -10.85 -0.76
C GLU A 74 1.52 -10.45 -0.53
N PHE A 75 1.71 -9.29 0.07
CA PHE A 75 3.02 -8.68 0.28
C PHE A 75 3.26 -8.42 1.76
N ASP A 76 4.34 -8.97 2.30
CA ASP A 76 4.70 -8.83 3.71
C ASP A 76 5.64 -7.63 3.92
N LEU A 77 5.14 -6.59 4.58
CA LEU A 77 5.87 -5.38 4.89
C LEU A 77 7.04 -5.64 5.86
N SER A 78 6.97 -6.68 6.69
CA SER A 78 8.05 -7.03 7.64
C SER A 78 9.31 -7.49 6.90
N LYS A 79 9.15 -8.00 5.68
CA LYS A 79 10.26 -8.46 4.83
C LYS A 79 10.90 -7.31 4.05
N VAL A 80 10.33 -6.11 4.12
CA VAL A 80 10.92 -4.91 3.54
C VAL A 80 12.00 -4.42 4.50
N ALA A 81 13.24 -4.83 4.26
CA ALA A 81 14.37 -4.40 5.07
C ALA A 81 14.45 -2.85 5.12
N PRO A 82 14.70 -2.25 6.30
CA PRO A 82 15.23 -0.89 6.34
C PRO A 82 16.58 -0.93 5.60
N ARG A 83 16.72 -0.14 4.54
CA ARG A 83 18.04 0.17 4.00
C ARG A 83 18.57 1.36 4.76
#